data_AF-A0AAV0XY42-F1
#
_entry.id   AF-A0AAV0XY42-F1
#
_cell.length_a   1.000
_cell.length_b   1.000
_cell.length_c   1.000
_cell.angle_alpha   90.00
_cell.angle_beta   90.00
_cell.angle_gamma   90.00
#
_symmetry.space_group_name_H-M   'P 1'
#
loop_
_entity.id
_entity.type
_entity.pdbx_description
1 polymer ?
#
loop_
_entity_poly.entity_id
_entity_poly.type
_entity_poly.pdbx_seq_one_letter_code
_entity_poly.pdbx_strand_id
1 'polypeptide(L)'
;MDDIFNFVNYLEYIEFDIGDDDNYIPRRYLRNVDDPFELYSDDQFFKRYRFPKRIVLDHLLQLVNINYRNKRGLPIPTVLQLLTTLRFYATSNFQVVLL
;
A
#
# COMPACT_ATOMS: atom_id res chain seq x y z
N MET A 1 -4.69 20.76 -10.57
CA MET A 1 -4.03 21.04 -9.28
C MET A 1 -5.00 20.74 -8.13
N ASP A 2 -6.01 19.90 -8.37
CA ASP A 2 -7.31 19.97 -7.69
C ASP A 2 -7.58 18.77 -6.77
N ASP A 3 -6.82 17.68 -6.93
CA ASP A 3 -7.00 16.46 -6.13
C ASP A 3 -6.59 16.63 -4.67
N ILE A 4 -5.53 17.41 -4.42
CA ILE A 4 -5.08 17.70 -3.04
C ILE A 4 -6.08 18.62 -2.35
N PHE A 5 -6.64 19.60 -3.05
CA PHE A 5 -7.64 20.49 -2.46
C PHE A 5 -8.97 19.76 -2.24
N ASN A 6 -9.37 18.84 -3.13
CA ASN A 6 -10.50 17.95 -2.89
C ASN A 6 -10.28 17.05 -1.68
N PHE A 7 -9.08 16.49 -1.53
CA PHE A 7 -8.75 15.64 -0.40
C PHE A 7 -8.73 16.43 0.91
N VAL A 8 -8.18 17.64 0.92
CA VAL A 8 -8.17 18.53 2.08
C VAL A 8 -9.59 18.98 2.44
N ASN A 9 -10.40 19.39 1.46
CA ASN A 9 -11.80 19.74 1.69
C ASN A 9 -12.63 18.54 2.18
N TYR A 10 -12.34 17.33 1.71
CA TYR A 10 -12.99 16.12 2.19
C TYR A 10 -12.61 15.80 3.64
N LEU A 11 -11.35 16.01 4.03
CA LEU A 11 -10.91 15.86 5.42
C LEU A 11 -11.48 16.94 6.33
N GLU A 12 -11.56 18.18 5.87
CA GLU A 12 -12.17 19.29 6.60
C GLU A 12 -13.69 19.08 6.76
N TYR A 13 -14.35 18.55 5.74
CA TYR A 13 -15.75 18.12 5.79
C TYR A 13 -15.97 16.99 6.81
N ILE A 14 -15.09 15.98 6.85
CA ILE A 14 -15.13 14.91 7.85
C ILE A 14 -14.88 15.46 9.26
N GLU A 15 -13.94 16.38 9.45
CA GLU A 15 -13.65 16.97 10.77
C GLU A 15 -14.81 17.82 11.30
N PHE A 16 -15.56 18.48 10.42
CA PHE A 16 -16.74 19.28 10.79
C PHE A 16 -17.96 18.41 11.15
N ASP A 17 -18.16 17.27 10.48
CA ASP A 17 -19.27 16.32 10.74
C ASP A 17 -19.03 15.40 11.97
N ILE A 18 -17.84 15.40 12.58
CA ILE A 18 -17.52 14.60 13.80
C ILE A 18 -18.16 15.19 15.07
N GLY A 19 -18.84 16.34 14.97
CA GLY A 19 -19.57 16.97 16.08
C GLY A 19 -20.88 16.29 16.49
N ASP A 20 -21.45 15.42 15.64
CA ASP A 20 -22.68 14.67 15.95
C ASP A 20 -22.49 13.16 15.73
N ASP A 21 -22.76 12.43 16.81
CA ASP A 21 -22.39 11.04 17.14
C ASP A 21 -23.13 9.95 16.33
N ASP A 22 -23.04 9.94 14.99
CA ASP A 22 -23.59 8.82 14.18
C ASP A 22 -22.81 8.45 12.90
N ASN A 23 -21.81 9.23 12.45
CA ASN A 23 -21.03 8.96 11.22
C ASN A 23 -19.53 8.71 11.46
N TYR A 24 -19.17 7.92 12.49
CA TYR A 24 -17.78 7.48 12.67
C TYR A 24 -17.36 6.56 11.52
N ILE A 25 -16.67 7.10 10.50
CA ILE A 25 -15.96 6.29 9.51
C ILE A 25 -14.82 5.59 10.26
N PRO A 26 -14.89 4.27 10.48
CA PRO A 26 -13.87 3.60 11.26
C PRO A 26 -12.53 3.76 10.53
N ARG A 27 -11.50 4.25 11.23
CA ARG A 27 -10.13 4.14 10.73
C ARG A 27 -9.91 2.67 10.36
N ARG A 28 -9.87 2.37 9.07
CA ARG A 28 -9.55 1.02 8.58
C ARG A 28 -8.08 0.79 8.87
N TYR A 29 -7.81 0.22 10.04
CA TYR A 29 -6.54 -0.44 10.27
C TYR A 29 -6.41 -1.50 9.17
N LEU A 30 -5.36 -1.41 8.35
CA LEU A 30 -4.93 -2.51 7.48
C LEU A 30 -4.50 -3.67 8.38
N ARG A 31 -5.46 -4.34 8.99
CA ARG A 31 -5.28 -5.53 9.82
C ARG A 31 -5.42 -6.74 8.91
N ASN A 32 -4.34 -7.51 8.84
CA ASN A 32 -4.22 -8.77 8.12
C ASN A 32 -4.32 -8.65 6.60
N VAL A 33 -3.33 -8.01 5.98
CA VAL A 33 -2.98 -8.37 4.60
C VAL A 33 -2.20 -9.67 4.73
N ASP A 34 -2.76 -10.78 4.25
CA ASP A 34 -2.04 -12.05 4.16
C ASP A 34 -0.67 -11.81 3.50
N ASP A 35 0.39 -12.43 4.02
CA ASP A 35 1.73 -12.23 3.47
C ASP A 35 1.70 -12.56 1.95
N PRO A 36 1.98 -11.60 1.05
CA PRO A 36 1.94 -11.83 -0.39
C PRO A 36 2.86 -12.97 -0.86
N PHE A 37 3.90 -13.28 -0.08
CA PHE A 37 4.81 -14.39 -0.36
C PHE A 37 4.19 -15.76 -0.04
N GLU A 38 3.23 -15.81 0.88
CA GLU A 38 2.46 -17.02 1.23
C GLU A 38 1.18 -17.12 0.40
N LEU A 39 0.50 -16.00 0.17
CA LEU A 39 -0.80 -15.93 -0.50
C LEU A 39 -0.75 -16.39 -1.96
N TYR A 40 0.30 -16.06 -2.69
CA TYR A 40 0.40 -16.33 -4.12
C TYR A 40 1.32 -17.52 -4.42
N SER A 41 0.96 -18.36 -5.38
CA SER A 41 1.92 -19.32 -5.95
C SER A 41 3.04 -18.59 -6.72
N ASP A 42 4.16 -19.26 -7.02
CA ASP A 42 5.27 -18.62 -7.71
C ASP A 42 4.89 -18.08 -9.09
N ASP A 43 4.04 -18.78 -9.85
CA ASP A 43 3.51 -18.30 -11.13
C ASP A 43 2.61 -17.07 -10.96
N GLN A 44 1.70 -17.08 -9.98
CA GLN A 44 0.83 -15.95 -9.69
C GLN A 44 1.63 -14.73 -9.23
N PHE A 45 2.65 -14.95 -8.40
CA PHE A 45 3.55 -13.91 -7.93
C PHE A 45 4.34 -13.32 -9.10
N PHE A 46 4.92 -14.16 -9.95
CA PHE A 46 5.66 -13.71 -11.13
C PHE A 46 4.78 -12.92 -12.10
N LYS A 47 3.54 -13.34 -12.35
CA LYS A 47 2.58 -12.58 -13.18
C LYS A 47 2.29 -11.19 -12.62
N ARG A 48 2.19 -11.07 -11.28
CA ARG A 48 1.86 -9.80 -10.59
C ARG A 48 3.04 -8.83 -10.50
N TYR A 49 4.23 -9.33 -10.20
CA TYR A 49 5.39 -8.50 -9.88
C TYR A 49 6.51 -8.55 -10.91
N ARG A 50 6.42 -9.44 -11.91
CA ARG A 50 7.43 -9.68 -12.98
C ARG A 50 8.79 -10.17 -12.47
N PHE A 51 8.89 -10.54 -11.20
CA PHE A 51 10.07 -11.10 -10.57
C PHE A 51 9.71 -12.34 -9.75
N PRO A 52 10.58 -13.37 -9.71
CA PRO A 52 10.42 -14.51 -8.80
C PRO A 52 10.56 -14.08 -7.34
N LYS A 53 9.82 -14.72 -6.42
CA LYS A 53 9.87 -14.45 -4.97
C LYS A 53 11.30 -14.41 -4.43
N ARG A 54 12.11 -15.41 -4.82
CA ARG A 54 13.51 -15.52 -4.44
C ARG A 54 14.33 -14.29 -4.81
N ILE A 55 14.16 -13.78 -6.04
CA ILE A 55 14.90 -12.59 -6.50
C ILE A 55 14.48 -11.35 -5.71
N VAL A 56 13.20 -11.23 -5.38
CA VAL A 56 12.69 -10.11 -4.58
C VAL A 56 13.31 -10.11 -3.17
N LEU A 57 13.32 -11.25 -2.49
CA LEU A 57 13.82 -11.38 -1.12
C LEU A 57 15.35 -11.35 -1.03
N ASP A 58 16.04 -12.12 -1.88
CA ASP A 58 17.48 -12.33 -1.78
C ASP A 58 18.30 -11.18 -2.38
N HIS A 59 17.73 -10.43 -3.33
CA HIS A 59 18.48 -9.40 -4.08
C HIS A 59 17.82 -8.03 -4.02
N LEU A 60 16.57 -7.90 -4.47
CA LEU A 60 15.96 -6.58 -4.60
C LEU A 60 15.76 -5.90 -3.26
N LEU A 61 15.36 -6.64 -2.22
CA LEU A 61 15.18 -6.08 -0.88
C LEU A 61 16.49 -5.52 -0.31
N GLN A 62 17.63 -6.13 -0.61
CA GLN A 62 18.95 -5.66 -0.15
C GLN A 62 19.43 -4.41 -0.88
N LEU A 63 19.10 -4.29 -2.17
CA LEU A 63 19.43 -3.10 -2.98
C LEU A 63 18.62 -1.88 -2.55
N VAL A 64 17.43 -2.11 -2.02
CA VAL A 64 16.44 -1.09 -1.75
C VAL A 64 16.58 -0.69 -0.27
N ASN A 65 17.55 0.20 0.01
CA ASN A 65 17.86 0.72 1.35
C ASN A 65 16.79 1.70 1.87
N ILE A 66 15.53 1.26 1.97
CA ILE A 66 14.43 2.06 2.52
C ILE A 66 14.40 1.90 4.04
N ASN A 67 15.37 2.53 4.70
CA ASN A 67 15.37 2.67 6.15
C ASN A 67 14.78 4.03 6.55
N TYR A 68 13.48 4.24 6.29
CA TYR A 68 12.78 5.42 6.81
C TYR A 68 12.28 5.15 8.23
N ARG A 69 13.15 5.36 9.22
CA ARG A 69 12.74 5.48 10.64
C ARG A 69 12.06 6.84 10.84
N ASN A 70 10.81 6.97 10.41
CA ASN A 70 10.00 8.09 10.85
C ASN A 70 9.25 7.69 12.14
N LYS A 71 9.03 8.65 13.05
CA LYS A 71 8.22 8.46 14.27
C LYS A 71 6.73 8.60 14.00
N ARG A 72 6.29 8.51 12.74
CA ARG A 72 4.87 8.56 12.38
C ARG A 72 4.31 7.16 12.56
N GLY A 73 3.14 7.06 13.17
CA GLY A 73 2.54 5.78 13.57
C GLY A 73 2.52 4.77 12.43
N LEU A 74 3.07 3.58 12.70
CA LEU A 74 3.00 2.36 11.88
C LEU A 74 3.52 2.50 10.43
N PRO A 75 4.84 2.60 10.22
CA PRO A 75 5.41 2.64 8.89
C PRO A 75 5.14 1.35 8.10
N ILE A 76 4.83 1.48 6.81
CA ILE A 76 4.64 0.34 5.90
C ILE A 76 5.97 -0.45 5.82
N PRO A 77 5.97 -1.78 6.01
CA PRO A 77 7.17 -2.60 5.83
C PRO A 77 7.85 -2.37 4.47
N THR A 78 9.18 -2.26 4.45
CA THR A 78 9.99 -2.04 3.24
C THR A 78 9.66 -3.03 2.11
N VAL A 79 9.41 -4.28 2.47
CA VAL A 79 9.03 -5.31 1.50
C VAL A 79 7.69 -5.01 0.81
N LEU A 80 6.70 -4.51 1.55
CA LEU A 80 5.40 -4.14 0.97
C LEU A 80 5.50 -2.89 0.11
N GLN A 81 6.36 -1.94 0.48
CA GLN A 81 6.66 -0.79 -0.36
C GLN A 81 7.27 -1.25 -1.70
N LEU A 82 8.27 -2.13 -1.65
CA LEU A 82 8.90 -2.70 -2.84
C LEU A 82 7.89 -3.45 -3.71
N LEU A 83 7.05 -4.31 -3.15
CA LEU A 83 6.02 -5.04 -3.90
C LEU A 83 5.02 -4.09 -4.56
N THR A 84 4.65 -3.00 -3.88
CA THR A 84 3.78 -1.96 -4.45
C THR A 84 4.43 -1.31 -5.66
N THR A 85 5.72 -0.96 -5.57
CA THR A 85 6.49 -0.39 -6.68
C THR A 85 6.62 -1.36 -7.85
N LEU A 86 6.97 -2.62 -7.59
CA LEU A 86 7.08 -3.64 -8.64
C LEU A 86 5.76 -3.87 -9.36
N ARG A 87 4.66 -3.89 -8.60
CA ARG A 87 3.32 -4.01 -9.19
C ARG A 87 3.01 -2.84 -10.09
N PHE A 88 3.31 -1.61 -9.66
CA PHE A 88 3.14 -0.42 -10.50
C PHE A 88 3.97 -0.50 -11.77
N TYR A 89 5.23 -0.93 -11.72
CA TYR A 89 6.02 -1.12 -12.94
C TYR A 89 5.50 -2.24 -13.84
N ALA A 90 4.86 -3.26 -13.27
CA ALA A 90 4.28 -4.35 -14.03
C ALA A 90 2.98 -3.98 -14.76
N THR A 91 2.18 -3.05 -14.22
CA THR A 91 0.83 -2.72 -14.72
C THR A 91 0.67 -1.26 -15.15
N SER A 92 1.65 -0.40 -14.91
CA SER A 92 1.56 1.06 -15.01
C SER A 92 0.36 1.66 -14.27
N ASN A 93 -0.17 0.95 -13.26
CA ASN A 93 -1.38 1.35 -12.57
C ASN A 93 -1.37 0.90 -11.09
N PHE A 94 -1.69 1.82 -10.19
CA PHE A 94 -1.84 1.56 -8.77
C PHE A 94 -3.23 1.02 -8.39
N GLN A 95 -4.24 1.19 -9.27
CA GLN A 95 -5.59 0.70 -9.03
C GLN A 95 -5.74 -0.77 -9.41
N VAL A 96 -6.20 -1.57 -8.45
CA VAL A 96 -6.84 -2.85 -8.73
C VAL A 96 -8.20 -2.55 -9.34
N VAL A 97 -8.34 -2.66 -10.66
CA VAL A 97 -9.66 -2.80 -11.25
C VAL A 97 -10.10 -4.23 -10.95
N LEU A 98 -10.97 -4.38 -9.95
CA LEU A 98 -11.76 -5.59 -9.80
C LEU A 98 -12.67 -5.68 -11.02
N LEU A 99 -12.33 -6.56 -11.95
CA LEU A 99 -13.28 -7.10 -12.92
C LEU A 99 -13.84 -8.41 -12.38
#